data_AF-A0AB34GXB1-F1
#
_entry.id   AF-A0AB34GXB1-F1
#
_cell.length_a   1.000
_cell.length_b   1.000
_cell.length_c   1.000
_cell.angle_alpha   90.00
_cell.angle_beta   90.00
_cell.angle_gamma   90.00
#
_symmetry.space_group_name_H-M   'P 1'
#
loop_
_entity.id
_entity.type
_entity.pdbx_description
1 polymer ?
#
loop_
_entity_poly.entity_id
_entity_poly.type
_entity_poly.pdbx_seq_one_letter_code
_entity_poly.pdbx_strand_id
1 'polypeptide(L)'
;MAGLLCLVLLSASLAGLLLPGGSVFLPRDQAHGVLQRVRRANSFLEEMKKGNLERECLEEACSYEEAREVFEDTEKTVRGGAARMHLQGCGGF
;
A
#
# COMPACT_ATOMS: atom_id res chain seq x y z
N MET A 1 -26.26 -23.26 -40.46
CA MET A 1 -25.08 -22.37 -40.28
C MET A 1 -25.12 -21.59 -38.96
N ALA A 2 -26.22 -20.93 -38.61
CA ALA A 2 -26.33 -20.15 -37.36
C ALA A 2 -26.13 -20.96 -36.07
N GLY A 3 -26.66 -22.19 -35.99
CA GLY A 3 -26.49 -23.05 -34.80
C GLY A 3 -25.05 -23.51 -34.55
N LEU A 4 -24.30 -23.80 -35.64
CA LEU A 4 -22.90 -24.19 -35.55
C LEU A 4 -22.03 -23.00 -35.11
N LEU A 5 -22.31 -21.81 -35.64
CA LEU A 5 -21.67 -20.57 -35.21
C LEU A 5 -21.92 -20.29 -33.73
N CYS A 6 -23.17 -20.46 -33.27
CA CYS A 6 -23.52 -20.26 -31.87
C CYS A 6 -22.78 -21.23 -30.94
N LEU A 7 -22.67 -22.51 -31.32
CA LEU A 7 -21.91 -23.51 -30.56
C LEU A 7 -20.41 -23.18 -30.47
N VAL A 8 -19.81 -22.69 -31.56
CA VAL A 8 -18.40 -22.27 -31.59
C VAL A 8 -18.16 -21.04 -30.71
N LEU A 9 -19.08 -20.08 -30.69
CA LEU A 9 -18.96 -18.89 -29.85
C LEU A 9 -19.13 -19.21 -28.36
N LEU A 10 -20.05 -20.11 -28.02
CA LEU A 10 -20.27 -20.57 -26.65
C LEU A 10 -19.06 -21.36 -26.13
N SER A 11 -18.47 -22.23 -26.94
CA SER A 11 -17.29 -23.01 -26.53
C SER A 11 -16.04 -22.15 -26.36
N ALA A 12 -15.81 -21.17 -27.23
CA ALA A 12 -14.69 -20.23 -27.11
C ALA A 12 -14.81 -19.35 -25.85
N SER A 13 -16.01 -18.87 -25.56
CA SER A 13 -16.28 -18.08 -24.35
C SER A 13 -16.03 -18.92 -23.10
N LEU A 14 -16.57 -20.14 -23.05
CA LEU A 14 -16.38 -21.05 -21.92
C LEU A 14 -14.89 -21.41 -21.73
N ALA A 15 -14.16 -21.66 -22.82
CA ALA A 15 -12.72 -21.93 -22.77
C ALA A 15 -11.93 -20.76 -22.16
N GLY A 16 -12.27 -19.51 -22.49
CA GLY A 16 -11.64 -18.31 -21.91
C GLY A 16 -11.82 -18.19 -20.39
N LEU A 17 -12.94 -18.69 -19.84
CA LEU A 17 -13.16 -18.75 -18.40
C LEU A 17 -12.45 -19.93 -17.71
N LEU A 18 -12.21 -21.03 -18.44
CA LEU A 18 -11.52 -22.21 -17.92
C LEU A 18 -9.99 -22.12 -18.02
N LEU A 19 -9.44 -21.18 -18.79
CA LEU A 19 -8.01 -20.91 -18.77
C LEU A 19 -7.62 -20.36 -17.39
N PRO A 20 -6.71 -21.02 -16.64
CA PRO A 20 -6.12 -20.43 -15.47
C PRO A 20 -5.38 -19.16 -15.93
N GLY A 21 -5.93 -17.99 -15.59
CA GLY A 21 -5.18 -16.75 -15.71
C GLY A 21 -3.86 -16.95 -14.96
N GLY A 22 -2.74 -16.76 -15.65
CA GLY A 22 -1.42 -16.85 -15.04
C GLY A 22 -1.37 -16.04 -13.76
N SER A 23 -0.53 -16.44 -12.81
CA SER A 23 -0.47 -15.82 -11.48
C SER A 23 -0.43 -14.30 -11.58
N VAL A 24 -1.54 -13.64 -11.24
CA VAL A 24 -1.67 -12.17 -11.18
C VAL A 24 -0.86 -11.58 -10.03
N PHE A 25 -0.31 -12.45 -9.18
CA PHE A 25 0.56 -12.09 -8.07
C PHE A 25 2.01 -12.31 -8.47
N LEU A 26 2.82 -11.26 -8.34
CA LEU A 26 4.26 -11.40 -8.37
C LEU A 26 4.74 -12.14 -7.11
N PRO A 27 5.79 -12.98 -7.20
CA PRO A 27 6.43 -13.55 -6.04
C PRO A 27 6.94 -12.42 -5.11
N ARG A 28 6.90 -12.65 -3.80
CA ARG A 28 7.21 -11.64 -2.76
C ARG A 28 8.46 -10.82 -3.09
N ASP A 29 9.53 -11.50 -3.48
CA ASP A 29 10.83 -10.87 -3.74
C ASP A 29 10.78 -9.89 -4.92
N GLN A 30 9.95 -10.17 -5.94
CA GLN A 30 9.74 -9.26 -7.07
C GLN A 30 8.67 -8.20 -6.79
N ALA A 31 7.62 -8.54 -6.03
CA ALA A 31 6.58 -7.60 -5.63
C ALA A 31 7.14 -6.45 -4.78
N HIS A 32 8.13 -6.73 -3.93
CA HIS A 32 8.86 -5.73 -3.14
C HIS A 32 9.64 -4.71 -4.00
N GLY A 33 10.02 -5.07 -5.23
CA GLY A 33 10.68 -4.16 -6.17
C GLY A 33 9.73 -3.19 -6.86
N VAL A 34 8.44 -3.53 -6.98
CA VAL A 34 7.42 -2.74 -7.69
C VAL A 34 6.74 -1.74 -6.75
N LEU A 35 6.46 -2.14 -5.51
CA LEU A 35 5.91 -1.26 -4.47
C LEU A 35 6.99 -0.99 -3.42
N GLN A 36 7.80 0.07 -3.62
CA GLN A 36 8.71 0.59 -2.59
C GLN A 36 7.93 1.29 -1.46
N ARG A 37 6.96 0.59 -0.87
CA ARG A 37 6.27 1.07 0.33
C ARG A 37 7.10 0.66 1.53
N VAL A 38 7.58 1.66 2.26
CA VAL A 38 8.17 1.44 3.57
C VAL A 38 7.11 0.76 4.45
N ARG A 39 7.50 -0.31 5.15
CA ARG A 39 6.57 -0.97 6.08
C ARG A 39 6.14 0.05 7.13
N ARG A 40 4.84 0.36 7.15
CA ARG A 40 4.22 0.97 8.33
C ARG A 40 4.10 -0.10 9.39
N ALA A 41 4.60 0.16 10.58
CA ALA A 41 4.48 -0.76 11.70
C ALA A 41 3.18 -0.43 12.45
N ASN A 42 2.04 -0.83 11.87
CA ASN A 42 0.76 -0.69 12.56
C ASN A 42 0.54 -1.95 13.41
N SER A 43 0.73 -1.85 14.73
CA SER A 43 0.41 -2.90 15.69
C SER A 43 -1.06 -2.86 16.14
N PHE A 44 -1.61 -3.98 16.60
CA PHE A 44 -3.00 -4.04 17.05
C PHE A 44 -3.21 -3.09 18.26
N LEU A 45 -4.16 -2.15 18.12
CA LEU A 45 -4.49 -1.10 19.12
C LEU A 45 -3.38 -0.05 19.37
N GLU A 46 -2.48 0.19 18.41
CA GLU A 46 -1.47 1.27 18.45
C GLU A 46 -2.05 2.63 18.90
N GLU A 47 -3.19 3.00 18.33
CA GLU A 47 -3.94 4.25 18.53
C GLU A 47 -4.35 4.51 19.99
N MET A 48 -4.38 3.48 20.84
CA MET A 48 -4.67 3.67 22.27
C MET A 48 -3.43 4.14 23.06
N LYS A 49 -2.24 4.04 22.48
CA LYS A 49 -0.99 4.51 23.08
C LYS A 49 -0.83 6.00 22.79
N LYS A 50 -0.08 6.70 23.64
CA LYS A 50 0.30 8.09 23.38
C LYS A 50 1.33 8.15 22.24
N GLY A 51 1.13 9.09 21.32
CA GLY A 51 2.05 9.37 20.21
C GLY A 51 3.49 9.58 20.68
N ASN A 52 4.45 9.00 19.95
CA ASN A 52 5.87 9.02 20.31
C ASN A 52 6.75 9.19 19.06
N LEU A 53 7.50 10.30 18.99
CA LEU A 53 8.37 10.63 17.86
C LEU A 53 9.42 9.54 17.57
N GLU A 54 10.01 8.97 18.62
CA GLU A 54 11.07 7.98 18.51
C GLU A 54 10.52 6.68 17.93
N ARG A 55 9.43 6.17 18.52
CA ARG A 55 8.80 4.93 18.07
C ARG A 55 8.17 5.07 16.69
N GLU A 56 7.28 6.04 16.49
CA GLU A 56 6.42 6.10 15.30
C GLU A 56 7.12 6.69 14.08
N CYS A 57 7.96 7.72 14.28
CA CYS A 57 8.59 8.42 13.17
C CYS A 57 10.10 8.17 13.06
N LEU A 58 10.82 7.87 14.17
CA LEU A 58 12.26 7.61 14.10
C LEU A 58 12.60 6.17 13.76
N GLU A 59 12.00 5.24 14.49
CA GLU A 59 12.16 3.78 14.35
C GLU A 59 11.24 3.23 13.26
N GLU A 60 10.07 3.83 13.10
CA GLU A 60 9.04 3.44 12.13
C GLU A 60 8.77 4.54 11.09
N ALA A 61 8.03 4.20 10.03
CA ALA A 61 7.57 5.17 9.05
C ALA A 61 6.16 5.65 9.39
N CYS A 62 6.06 6.90 9.86
CA CYS A 62 4.80 7.48 10.32
C CYS A 62 4.01 8.21 9.23
N SER A 63 2.68 8.27 9.39
CA SER A 63 1.81 9.13 8.60
C SER A 63 1.92 10.61 9.03
N TYR A 64 1.39 11.53 8.21
CA TYR A 64 1.33 12.95 8.58
C TYR A 64 0.50 13.16 9.87
N GLU A 65 -0.56 12.37 10.05
CA GLU A 65 -1.44 12.52 11.21
C GLU A 65 -0.75 12.04 12.49
N GLU A 66 -0.03 10.92 12.45
CA GLU A 66 0.81 10.46 13.56
C GLU A 66 1.91 11.49 13.91
N ALA A 67 2.57 12.07 12.91
CA ALA A 67 3.53 13.15 13.15
C ALA A 67 2.85 14.38 13.79
N ARG A 68 1.62 14.72 13.39
CA ARG A 68 0.84 15.83 13.96
C ARG A 68 0.46 15.56 15.41
N GLU A 69 0.12 14.32 15.76
CA GLU A 69 -0.21 13.93 17.13
C GLU A 69 0.98 14.07 18.08
N VAL A 70 2.20 13.82 17.61
CA VAL A 70 3.42 13.99 18.40
C VAL A 70 3.72 15.46 18.71
N PHE A 71 3.52 16.36 17.74
CA PHE A 71 3.88 17.77 17.88
C PHE A 71 2.73 18.64 18.40
N GLU A 72 1.48 18.14 18.38
CA GLU A 72 0.23 18.83 18.73
C GLU A 72 0.03 20.19 18.02
N ASP A 73 0.83 20.46 16.99
CA ASP A 73 0.99 21.78 16.39
C ASP A 73 1.37 21.62 14.91
N THR A 74 0.52 22.14 14.02
CA THR A 74 0.68 22.03 12.58
C THR A 74 1.96 22.70 12.09
N GLU A 75 2.33 23.85 12.64
CA GLU A 75 3.52 24.60 12.24
C GLU A 75 4.80 23.82 12.60
N LYS A 76 4.84 23.21 13.79
CA LYS A 76 5.96 22.38 14.24
C LYS A 76 6.01 21.05 13.51
N THR A 77 4.87 20.49 13.13
CA THR A 77 4.80 19.27 12.30
C THR A 77 5.37 19.53 10.92
N VAL A 78 5.05 20.67 10.30
CA VAL A 78 5.60 21.05 9.00
C VAL A 78 7.09 21.38 9.10
N ARG A 79 7.53 22.11 10.14
CA ARG A 79 8.94 22.51 10.31
C ARG A 79 9.86 21.36 10.77
N GLY A 80 9.39 20.54 11.70
CA GLY A 80 10.11 19.36 12.22
C GLY A 80 9.96 18.13 11.33
N GLY A 81 8.81 17.99 10.65
CA GLY A 81 8.53 16.93 9.68
C GLY A 81 9.12 17.16 8.30
N ALA A 82 9.38 18.40 7.87
CA ALA A 82 10.03 18.66 6.57
C ALA A 82 11.46 18.09 6.49
N ALA A 83 12.18 17.98 7.61
CA ALA A 83 13.52 17.38 7.63
C ALA A 83 13.50 15.85 7.52
N ARG A 84 12.38 15.19 7.88
CA ARG A 84 12.27 13.71 7.88
C ARG A 84 11.38 13.15 6.76
N MET A 85 10.37 13.91 6.31
CA MET A 85 9.52 13.52 5.18
C MET A 85 10.28 13.39 3.86
N HIS A 86 11.39 14.11 3.68
CA HIS A 86 12.18 14.03 2.45
C HIS A 86 12.95 12.71 2.28
N LEU A 87 13.26 12.01 3.37
CA LEU A 87 13.98 10.72 3.30
C LEU A 87 13.05 9.50 3.29
N GLN A 88 11.77 9.66 3.60
CA GLN A 88 10.87 8.52 3.75
C GLN A 88 9.45 8.78 3.25
N GLY A 89 9.32 9.11 1.96
CA GLY A 89 8.19 8.68 1.11
C GLY A 89 6.75 8.87 1.62
N CYS A 90 6.46 9.85 2.48
CA CYS A 90 5.12 10.06 3.01
C CYS A 90 4.25 10.99 2.14
N GLY A 91 4.68 11.30 0.92
CA GLY A 91 3.93 12.08 -0.05
C GLY A 91 3.86 11.38 -1.41
N GLY A 92 2.80 10.62 -1.66
CA GLY A 92 2.41 10.17 -3.01
C GLY A 92 2.00 8.70 -3.12
N PHE A 93 0.69 8.46 -3.05
CA PHE A 93 -0.06 7.26 -3.49
C PHE A 93 0.16 5.88 -2.82
#